data_AF-A0A7Y7DBG6-F1
#
_entry.id   AF-A0A7Y7DBG6-F1
#
_cell.length_a   1.000
_cell.length_b   1.000
_cell.length_c   1.000
_cell.angle_alpha   90.00
_cell.angle_beta   90.00
_cell.angle_gamma   90.00
#
_symmetry.space_group_name_H-M   'P 1'
#
loop_
_entity.id
_entity.type
_entity.pdbx_description
1 polymer ?
#
loop_
_entity_poly.entity_id
_entity_poly.type
_entity_poly.pdbx_seq_one_letter_code
_entity_poly.pdbx_strand_id
1 'polypeptide(L)'
;MRNAALVLGILGGVLAMFVGFFSFGYTEAIDRWGEVEGLFEQVANVDLIRAASFLAPLLAIAGGAMAHARALWGGLLMWAAAGLIYVGFGFNVFTMFPLGFCVLGGFLALAAGKPDEAKAHF
;
A
#
# COMPACT_ATOMS: atom_id res chain seq x y z
N MET A 1 0.03 -9.36 18.21
CA MET A 1 0.66 -9.17 16.88
C MET A 1 -0.37 -8.99 15.76
N ARG A 2 -1.44 -9.82 15.67
CA ARG A 2 -2.44 -9.73 14.59
C ARG A 2 -3.19 -8.40 14.53
N ASN A 3 -3.70 -7.91 15.66
CA ASN A 3 -4.39 -6.61 15.69
C ASN A 3 -3.46 -5.46 15.28
N ALA A 4 -2.18 -5.52 15.66
CA ALA A 4 -1.19 -4.55 15.21
C ALA A 4 -0.98 -4.65 13.69
N ALA A 5 -0.82 -5.85 13.14
CA ALA A 5 -0.70 -6.06 11.70
C ALA A 5 -1.95 -5.57 10.93
N LEU A 6 -3.15 -5.80 11.47
CA LEU A 6 -4.39 -5.28 10.92
C LEU A 6 -4.41 -3.76 10.88
N VAL A 7 -4.14 -3.11 12.03
CA VAL A 7 -4.14 -1.65 12.13
C VAL A 7 -3.10 -1.04 11.20
N LEU A 8 -1.89 -1.60 11.16
CA LEU A 8 -0.83 -1.14 10.28
C LEU A 8 -1.17 -1.32 8.80
N GLY A 9 -1.74 -2.46 8.41
CA GLY A 9 -2.17 -2.67 7.02
C GLY A 9 -3.27 -1.70 6.58
N ILE A 10 -4.26 -1.44 7.44
CA ILE A 10 -5.33 -0.46 7.15
C ILE A 10 -4.76 0.95 7.05
N LEU A 11 -3.98 1.40 8.04
CA LEU A 11 -3.39 2.75 8.02
C LEU A 11 -2.41 2.92 6.85
N GLY A 12 -1.58 1.92 6.60
CA GLY A 12 -0.63 1.92 5.49
C GLY A 12 -1.35 1.98 4.15
N GLY A 13 -2.44 1.23 3.98
CA GLY A 13 -3.24 1.25 2.77
C GLY A 13 -4.02 2.56 2.56
N VAL A 14 -4.60 3.14 3.62
CA VAL A 14 -5.28 4.44 3.51
C VAL A 14 -4.29 5.55 3.15
N LEU A 15 -3.11 5.58 3.77
CA LEU A 15 -2.06 6.54 3.42
C LEU A 15 -1.55 6.34 1.99
N ALA A 16 -1.33 5.08 1.57
CA ALA A 16 -0.95 4.77 0.19
C ALA A 16 -2.04 5.17 -0.81
N MET A 17 -3.31 5.12 -0.43
CA MET A 17 -4.43 5.53 -1.27
C MET A 17 -4.41 7.04 -1.51
N PHE A 18 -4.11 7.84 -0.48
CA PHE A 18 -3.90 9.28 -0.65
C PHE A 18 -2.76 9.56 -1.61
N VAL A 19 -1.59 8.92 -1.43
CA VAL A 19 -0.47 9.05 -2.37
C VAL A 19 -0.90 8.67 -3.78
N GLY A 20 -1.60 7.53 -3.94
CA GLY A 20 -2.09 7.06 -5.22
C GLY A 20 -3.04 8.02 -5.93
N PHE A 21 -3.97 8.64 -5.21
CA PHE A 21 -4.86 9.65 -5.81
C PHE A 21 -4.10 10.84 -6.37
N PHE A 22 -3.15 11.39 -5.62
CA PHE A 22 -2.36 12.53 -6.08
C PHE A 22 -1.39 12.14 -7.20
N SER A 23 -0.76 10.97 -7.13
CA SER A 23 0.17 10.50 -8.17
C SER A 23 -0.55 10.16 -9.47
N PHE A 24 -1.66 9.41 -9.42
CA PHE A 24 -2.47 9.15 -10.61
C PHE A 24 -3.03 10.46 -11.17
N GLY A 25 -3.62 11.30 -10.30
CA GLY A 25 -4.17 12.59 -10.68
C GLY A 25 -3.15 13.50 -11.36
N TYR A 26 -1.90 13.51 -10.89
CA TYR A 26 -0.80 14.22 -11.54
C TYR A 26 -0.58 13.73 -12.97
N THR A 27 -0.48 12.41 -13.19
CA THR A 27 -0.28 11.88 -14.56
C THR A 27 -1.42 12.28 -15.50
N GLU A 28 -2.66 12.25 -15.02
CA GLU A 28 -3.85 12.66 -15.78
C GLU A 28 -3.88 14.17 -16.05
N ALA A 29 -3.42 14.98 -15.09
CA ALA A 29 -3.31 16.42 -15.24
C ALA A 29 -2.31 16.80 -16.34
N ILE A 30 -1.13 16.17 -16.35
CA ILE A 30 -0.11 16.38 -17.38
C ILE A 30 -0.62 15.92 -18.75
N ASP A 31 -1.27 14.75 -18.84
CA ASP A 31 -1.84 14.25 -20.10
C ASP A 31 -2.90 15.21 -20.67
N ARG A 32 -3.68 15.88 -19.80
CA ARG A 32 -4.77 16.79 -20.23
C ARG A 32 -4.30 18.20 -20.53
N TRP A 33 -3.38 18.75 -19.75
CA TRP A 33 -3.00 20.17 -19.81
C TRP A 33 -1.60 20.40 -20.39
N GLY A 34 -0.84 19.34 -20.64
CA GLY A 34 0.51 19.41 -21.17
C GLY A 34 1.57 19.68 -20.11
N GLU A 35 2.83 19.67 -20.55
CA GLU A 35 4.00 19.92 -19.72
C GLU A 35 4.42 21.39 -19.73
N VAL A 36 5.09 21.80 -18.65
CA VAL A 36 5.77 23.09 -18.54
C VAL A 36 7.22 22.81 -18.18
N GLU A 37 8.12 23.10 -19.11
CA GLU A 37 9.56 22.82 -18.97
C GLU A 37 10.12 23.37 -17.64
N GLY A 38 10.78 22.50 -16.87
CA GLY A 38 11.38 22.85 -15.59
C GLY A 38 10.40 23.04 -14.41
N LEU A 39 9.09 22.83 -14.61
CA LEU A 39 8.07 22.92 -13.56
C LEU A 39 7.20 21.66 -13.47
N PHE A 40 6.59 21.26 -14.58
CA PHE A 40 5.63 20.15 -14.66
C PHE A 40 5.97 19.27 -15.85
N GLU A 41 6.58 18.13 -15.56
CA GLU A 41 6.98 17.15 -16.57
C GLU A 41 6.33 15.81 -16.27
N GLN A 42 6.06 15.02 -17.31
CA GLN A 42 5.48 13.70 -17.10
C GLN A 42 6.47 12.79 -16.38
N VAL A 43 5.92 11.88 -15.57
CA VAL A 43 6.70 10.85 -14.92
C VAL A 43 7.29 9.87 -15.95
N ALA A 44 8.46 9.32 -15.66
CA ALA A 44 9.16 8.43 -16.59
C ALA A 44 8.37 7.15 -16.97
N ASN A 45 7.50 6.66 -16.09
CA ASN A 45 6.67 5.49 -16.35
C ASN A 45 5.25 5.67 -15.79
N VAL A 46 4.35 6.17 -16.65
CA VAL A 46 2.96 6.46 -16.30
C VAL A 46 2.20 5.20 -15.89
N ASP A 47 2.36 4.10 -16.62
CA ASP A 47 1.65 2.85 -16.36
C ASP A 47 2.01 2.26 -14.99
N LEU A 48 3.30 2.27 -14.65
CA LEU A 48 3.77 1.82 -13.34
C LEU A 48 3.20 2.69 -12.22
N ILE A 49 3.22 4.01 -12.37
CA ILE A 49 2.70 4.95 -11.37
C ILE A 49 1.21 4.72 -11.16
N ARG A 50 0.43 4.58 -12.25
CA ARG A 50 -1.01 4.34 -12.19
C ARG A 50 -1.35 2.98 -11.59
N ALA A 51 -0.63 1.93 -11.98
CA ALA A 51 -0.80 0.59 -11.43
C ALA A 51 -0.47 0.55 -9.93
N ALA A 52 0.66 1.13 -9.50
CA ALA A 52 1.03 1.22 -8.09
C ALA A 52 0.03 2.04 -7.28
N SER A 53 -0.45 3.17 -7.83
CA SER A 53 -1.44 4.05 -7.21
C SER A 53 -2.75 3.35 -6.87
N PHE A 54 -3.15 2.39 -7.71
CA PHE A 54 -4.37 1.62 -7.51
C PHE A 54 -4.13 0.36 -6.68
N LEU A 55 -3.16 -0.46 -7.06
CA LEU A 55 -2.98 -1.80 -6.49
C LEU A 55 -2.39 -1.78 -5.09
N ALA A 56 -1.42 -0.92 -4.82
CA ALA A 56 -0.76 -0.88 -3.51
C ALA A 56 -1.72 -0.65 -2.33
N PRO A 57 -2.59 0.38 -2.33
CA PRO A 57 -3.53 0.58 -1.23
C PRO A 57 -4.52 -0.57 -1.06
N LEU A 58 -5.01 -1.14 -2.16
CA LEU A 58 -5.92 -2.29 -2.12
C LEU A 58 -5.26 -3.51 -1.45
N LEU A 59 -4.03 -3.84 -1.84
CA LEU A 59 -3.29 -4.97 -1.29
C LEU A 59 -2.96 -4.76 0.20
N ALA A 60 -2.62 -3.53 0.60
CA ALA A 60 -2.34 -3.20 2.00
C ALA A 60 -3.59 -3.34 2.88
N ILE A 61 -4.73 -2.77 2.46
CA ILE A 61 -6.00 -2.87 3.21
C ILE A 61 -6.47 -4.31 3.30
N ALA A 62 -6.48 -5.02 2.16
CA ALA A 62 -6.87 -6.43 2.14
C ALA A 62 -5.93 -7.29 2.99
N GLY A 63 -4.62 -7.02 2.92
CA GLY A 63 -3.60 -7.71 3.72
C GLY A 63 -3.79 -7.50 5.21
N GLY A 64 -4.01 -6.25 5.64
CA GLY A 64 -4.32 -5.91 7.03
C GLY A 64 -5.61 -6.58 7.53
N ALA A 65 -6.69 -6.47 6.77
CA ALA A 65 -7.98 -7.07 7.12
C ALA A 65 -7.90 -8.61 7.25
N MET A 66 -7.07 -9.26 6.42
CA MET A 66 -6.87 -10.70 6.47
C MET A 66 -5.89 -11.16 7.56
N ALA A 67 -5.14 -10.27 8.21
CA ALA A 67 -4.10 -10.65 9.16
C ALA A 67 -4.60 -11.50 10.36
N HIS A 68 -5.88 -11.38 10.72
CA HIS A 68 -6.49 -12.16 11.80
C HIS A 68 -6.81 -13.61 11.38
N ALA A 69 -7.46 -13.78 10.22
CA ALA A 69 -7.95 -15.07 9.75
C ALA A 69 -6.97 -15.83 8.84
N ARG A 70 -6.07 -15.12 8.16
CA ARG A 70 -5.11 -15.67 7.18
C ARG A 70 -3.79 -14.92 7.24
N ALA A 71 -3.10 -15.01 8.38
CA ALA A 71 -1.90 -14.24 8.68
C ALA A 71 -0.77 -14.33 7.61
N LEU A 72 -0.54 -15.51 7.03
CA LEU A 72 0.43 -15.68 5.94
C LEU A 72 0.09 -14.83 4.70
N TRP A 73 -1.13 -14.96 4.20
CA TRP A 73 -1.60 -14.22 3.03
C TRP A 73 -1.70 -12.72 3.32
N GLY A 74 -2.18 -12.37 4.52
CA GLY A 74 -2.21 -10.98 4.98
C GLY A 74 -0.83 -10.33 4.94
N GLY A 75 0.18 -11.05 5.45
CA GLY A 75 1.57 -10.62 5.43
C GLY A 75 2.14 -10.44 4.02
N LEU A 76 1.95 -11.44 3.16
CA LEU A 76 2.43 -11.40 1.77
C LEU A 76 1.81 -10.25 0.96
N LEU A 77 0.53 -9.95 1.16
CA LEU A 77 -0.14 -8.85 0.47
C LEU A 77 0.34 -7.49 0.95
N MET A 78 0.60 -7.32 2.25
CA MET A 78 1.23 -6.09 2.76
C MET A 78 2.65 -5.91 2.20
N TRP A 79 3.43 -6.99 2.04
CA TRP A 79 4.74 -6.88 1.39
C TRP A 79 4.66 -6.62 -0.11
N ALA A 80 3.70 -7.21 -0.82
CA ALA A 80 3.44 -6.87 -2.21
C ALA A 80 3.05 -5.38 -2.36
N ALA A 81 2.21 -4.86 -1.45
CA ALA A 81 1.88 -3.44 -1.38
C ALA A 81 3.13 -2.58 -1.14
N ALA A 82 3.97 -2.93 -0.16
CA ALA A 82 5.22 -2.24 0.11
C ALA A 82 6.17 -2.24 -1.10
N GLY A 83 6.27 -3.37 -1.81
CA GLY A 83 7.05 -3.49 -3.05
C GLY A 83 6.54 -2.55 -4.14
N LEU A 84 5.22 -2.48 -4.35
CA LEU A 84 4.62 -1.56 -5.31
C LEU A 84 4.81 -0.09 -4.91
N ILE A 85 4.68 0.25 -3.62
CA ILE A 85 4.96 1.60 -3.12
C ILE A 85 6.41 1.99 -3.42
N TYR A 86 7.36 1.10 -3.12
CA TYR A 86 8.77 1.38 -3.34
C TYR A 86 9.13 1.50 -4.81
N VAL A 87 8.68 0.57 -5.65
CA VAL A 87 9.02 0.56 -7.08
C VAL A 87 8.29 1.67 -7.83
N GLY A 88 7.05 1.99 -7.46
CA GLY A 88 6.28 3.07 -8.07
C GLY A 88 6.74 4.46 -7.62
N PHE A 89 6.92 4.67 -6.33
CA PHE A 89 7.07 6.02 -5.76
C PHE A 89 8.41 6.26 -5.04
N GLY A 90 9.21 5.20 -4.83
CA GLY A 90 10.42 5.27 -4.03
C GLY A 90 10.15 5.50 -2.54
N PHE A 91 11.23 5.75 -1.80
CA PHE A 91 11.18 6.17 -0.39
C PHE A 91 11.29 7.70 -0.28
N ASN A 92 10.23 8.34 0.19
CA ASN A 92 10.17 9.79 0.37
C ASN A 92 9.21 10.14 1.52
N VAL A 93 9.02 11.44 1.80
CA VAL A 93 8.19 11.93 2.91
C VAL A 93 6.74 11.45 2.86
N PHE A 94 6.16 11.29 1.67
CA PHE A 94 4.78 10.86 1.49
C PHE A 94 4.64 9.33 1.56
N THR A 95 5.70 8.60 1.21
CA THR A 95 5.66 7.13 1.12
C THR A 95 6.28 6.42 2.31
N MET A 96 7.11 7.09 3.13
CA MET A 96 7.84 6.45 4.22
C MET A 96 6.94 5.78 5.26
N PHE A 97 5.82 6.43 5.63
CA PHE A 97 4.85 5.86 6.57
C PHE A 97 4.04 4.70 5.98
N PRO A 98 3.36 4.84 4.82
CA PRO A 98 2.64 3.70 4.25
C PRO A 98 3.56 2.52 3.95
N LEU A 99 4.79 2.76 3.46
CA LEU A 99 5.79 1.72 3.25
C LEU A 99 6.21 1.06 4.56
N GLY A 100 6.58 1.84 5.58
CA GLY A 100 6.98 1.33 6.88
C GLY A 100 5.88 0.52 7.56
N PHE A 101 4.62 0.97 7.50
CA PHE A 101 3.48 0.25 8.06
C PHE A 101 3.21 -1.06 7.34
N CYS A 102 3.29 -1.09 6.02
CA CYS A 102 3.11 -2.33 5.25
C CYS A 102 4.24 -3.33 5.51
N VAL A 103 5.50 -2.87 5.56
CA VAL A 103 6.66 -3.72 5.86
C VAL A 103 6.53 -4.33 7.25
N LEU A 104 6.35 -3.47 8.28
CA LEU A 104 6.23 -3.91 9.67
C LEU A 104 4.98 -4.76 9.90
N GLY A 105 3.84 -4.35 9.35
CA GLY A 105 2.58 -5.10 9.39
C GLY A 105 2.73 -6.49 8.77
N GLY A 106 3.44 -6.59 7.65
CA GLY A 106 3.78 -7.86 7.02
C GLY A 106 4.60 -8.79 7.92
N PHE A 107 5.67 -8.28 8.53
CA PHE A 107 6.46 -9.04 9.51
C PHE A 107 5.61 -9.49 10.71
N LEU A 108 4.78 -8.59 11.27
CA LEU A 108 3.94 -8.90 12.43
C LEU A 108 2.83 -9.92 12.09
N ALA A 109 2.30 -9.90 10.87
CA ALA A 109 1.34 -10.90 10.42
C ALA A 109 2.00 -12.29 10.35
N LEU A 110 3.18 -12.39 9.74
CA LEU A 110 3.92 -13.66 9.66
C LEU A 110 4.35 -14.17 11.04
N ALA A 111 4.87 -13.28 11.89
CA ALA A 111 5.28 -13.61 13.25
C ALA A 111 4.09 -14.03 14.14
N ALA A 112 2.86 -13.64 13.80
CA ALA A 112 1.68 -14.05 14.56
C ALA A 112 1.31 -15.53 14.41
N GLY A 113 1.89 -16.29 13.46
CA GLY A 113 1.70 -17.74 13.36
C GLY A 113 0.26 -18.18 13.02
N LYS A 114 -0.19 -19.31 13.61
CA LYS A 114 -1.47 -19.98 13.30
C LYS A 114 -2.68 -19.03 13.45
N PRO A 115 -3.44 -18.73 12.38
CA PRO A 115 -4.57 -17.82 12.44
C PRO A 115 -5.59 -18.17 13.53
N ASP A 116 -6.33 -17.19 14.03
CA ASP A 116 -7.35 -17.43 15.05
C ASP A 116 -8.42 -18.39 14.51
N GLU A 117 -8.76 -19.40 15.30
CA GLU A 117 -9.91 -20.25 15.02
C GLU A 117 -11.18 -19.41 15.13
N ALA A 118 -12.07 -19.53 14.14
CA ALA A 118 -13.37 -18.90 14.20
C ALA A 118 -14.15 -19.52 15.36
N LYS A 119 -14.25 -18.80 16.48
CA LYS A 119 -15.17 -19.15 17.56
C LYS A 119 -16.52 -18.55 17.23
N ALA A 120 -17.55 -19.40 17.18
CA ALA A 120 -18.92 -18.94 17.06
C ALA A 120 -19.25 -18.09 18.29
N HIS A 121 -19.54 -16.81 18.06
CA HIS A 121 -20.27 -16.01 19.02
C HIS A 121 -21.73 -16.19 18.62
N PHE A 122 -22.42 -17.07 19.37
CA PHE A 122 -23.77 -17.61 19.15
C PHE A 122 -23.87 -18.84 18.25
#